data_AF-T2T5G4-F1
#
_entry.id   AF-T2T5G4-F1
#
_cell.length_a   1.000
_cell.length_b   1.000
_cell.length_c   1.000
_cell.angle_alpha   90.00
_cell.angle_beta   90.00
_cell.angle_gamma   90.00
#
_symmetry.space_group_name_H-M   'P 1'
#
loop_
_entity.id
_entity.type
_entity.pdbx_description
1 polymer ?
#
loop_
_entity_poly.entity_id
_entity_poly.type
_entity_poly.pdbx_seq_one_letter_code
_entity_poly.pdbx_strand_id
1 'polypeptide(L)'
;EEANKTPDKPDKVWRIQAGRGFNNFPNKEYDLYQSLLSSKIDGGWDWGNAARHYWVKGGQWNKLEVDMKDAVGTYKLSGLRNFTGGDLDVNMQKATLRLGQFNGNSFTSYKDSADRTTRVNFNAKNISIDNFVEINNRVGSGAGRKASSTVLTLQASEGITSSKNAEISLYDGATLNLASNSVKLNGNVWMGRLQYVGAYLAPSYSTINTSKVQGEVDFNHLTVGDQNAAQAGIIASNKTHIGTLDLWQSAGLNIIAPPEGGYKDKPNSTTSQSGTKNDKQEISQNNNSNTEVINPPNNTQKTETEPTQVIDGPFAGGKDTVVNIDRINTKADGTIKVGGFKASLTTNAAHLNIGKGGVNLSNQASGRTLLVENLTGNITVDGPLRVNNQVGGYALAGSSANFEFKAGVDTKNGTATFNNDN
;
A
#
# COMPACT_ATOMS: atom_id res chain seq x y z
N GLU A 1 -5.78 -7.13 8.80
CA GLU A 1 -7.04 -7.59 8.18
C GLU A 1 -6.99 -7.55 6.65
N GLU A 2 -6.76 -6.39 6.03
CA GLU A 2 -6.76 -6.26 4.55
C GLU A 2 -5.78 -7.19 3.83
N ALA A 3 -4.58 -7.41 4.39
CA ALA A 3 -3.59 -8.34 3.82
C ALA A 3 -4.10 -9.80 3.70
N ASN A 4 -5.05 -10.19 4.56
CA ASN A 4 -5.65 -11.53 4.58
C ASN A 4 -6.98 -11.60 3.81
N LYS A 5 -7.52 -10.47 3.34
CA LYS A 5 -8.78 -10.42 2.58
C LYS A 5 -8.61 -11.10 1.23
N THR A 6 -9.36 -12.16 1.00
CA THR A 6 -9.43 -12.83 -0.31
C THR A 6 -9.88 -11.83 -1.38
N PRO A 7 -9.33 -11.88 -2.62
CA PRO A 7 -9.89 -11.10 -3.72
C PRO A 7 -11.39 -11.33 -3.88
N ASP A 8 -12.11 -10.26 -4.18
CA ASP A 8 -13.53 -10.34 -4.51
C ASP A 8 -13.74 -11.26 -5.71
N LYS A 9 -14.76 -12.14 -5.64
CA LYS A 9 -15.11 -12.99 -6.79
C LYS A 9 -15.70 -12.12 -7.91
N PRO A 10 -15.08 -12.06 -9.09
CA PRO A 10 -15.62 -11.27 -10.20
C PRO A 10 -16.81 -11.98 -10.86
N ASP A 11 -17.78 -11.22 -11.37
CA ASP A 11 -18.90 -11.80 -12.12
C ASP A 11 -18.46 -12.29 -13.50
N LYS A 12 -17.57 -11.54 -14.14
CA LYS A 12 -16.98 -11.87 -15.44
C LYS A 12 -15.49 -11.59 -15.46
N VAL A 13 -14.75 -12.43 -16.18
CA VAL A 13 -13.32 -12.28 -16.43
C VAL A 13 -13.09 -12.06 -17.93
N TRP A 14 -12.69 -10.85 -18.30
CA TRP A 14 -12.25 -10.51 -19.63
C TRP A 14 -10.78 -10.85 -19.81
N ARG A 15 -10.42 -11.37 -20.99
CA ARG A 15 -9.04 -11.70 -21.33
C ARG A 15 -8.62 -11.00 -22.61
N ILE A 16 -7.45 -10.39 -22.57
CA ILE A 16 -6.74 -9.87 -23.73
C ILE A 16 -5.42 -10.60 -23.80
N GLN A 17 -5.09 -11.08 -24.99
CA GLN A 17 -3.78 -11.63 -25.28
C GLN A 17 -3.12 -10.73 -26.31
N ALA A 18 -1.91 -10.23 -26.04
CA ALA A 18 -1.21 -9.41 -27.02
C ALA A 18 -0.98 -10.23 -28.31
N GLY A 19 -1.33 -9.64 -29.46
CA GLY A 19 -1.20 -10.26 -30.78
C GLY A 19 0.24 -10.24 -31.32
N ARG A 20 0.42 -10.82 -32.52
CA ARG A 20 1.70 -10.74 -33.24
C ARG A 20 2.06 -9.27 -33.52
N GLY A 21 3.32 -8.89 -33.31
CA GLY A 21 3.84 -7.55 -33.60
C GLY A 21 4.41 -6.80 -32.38
N PHE A 22 3.94 -7.10 -31.17
CA PHE A 22 4.47 -6.51 -29.93
C PHE A 22 5.80 -7.14 -29.47
N ASN A 23 6.17 -8.29 -30.02
CA ASN A 23 7.38 -9.05 -29.69
C ASN A 23 8.61 -8.71 -30.55
N ASN A 24 8.47 -7.89 -31.60
CA ASN A 24 9.53 -7.67 -32.59
C ASN A 24 10.29 -6.34 -32.41
N PHE A 25 9.77 -5.40 -31.62
CA PHE A 25 10.30 -4.03 -31.55
C PHE A 25 10.69 -3.65 -30.11
N PRO A 26 11.89 -4.03 -29.64
CA PRO A 26 12.32 -3.86 -28.25
C PRO A 26 12.52 -2.40 -27.81
N ASN A 27 12.68 -1.48 -28.77
CA ASN A 27 12.90 -0.05 -28.49
C ASN A 27 11.64 0.80 -28.76
N LYS A 28 10.52 0.17 -29.15
CA LYS A 28 9.29 0.91 -29.45
C LYS A 28 8.57 1.26 -28.16
N GLU A 29 8.06 2.49 -28.12
CA GLU A 29 7.16 2.96 -27.08
C GLU A 29 5.71 2.80 -27.52
N TYR A 30 4.90 2.19 -26.67
CA TYR A 30 3.48 1.94 -26.90
C TYR A 30 2.64 2.65 -25.83
N ASP A 31 1.48 3.16 -26.24
CA ASP A 31 0.44 3.56 -25.30
C ASP A 31 -0.32 2.31 -24.85
N LEU A 32 -0.14 1.89 -23.59
CA LEU A 32 -0.76 0.68 -23.04
C LEU A 32 -2.28 0.79 -23.04
N TYR A 33 -2.82 1.97 -22.71
CA TYR A 33 -4.26 2.16 -22.66
C TYR A 33 -4.86 2.06 -24.06
N GLN A 34 -4.34 2.84 -25.01
CA GLN A 34 -4.90 2.88 -26.34
C GLN A 34 -4.72 1.56 -27.10
N SER A 35 -3.57 0.90 -26.94
CA SER A 35 -3.24 -0.32 -27.68
C SER A 35 -3.93 -1.59 -27.16
N LEU A 36 -4.17 -1.70 -25.85
CA LEU A 36 -4.65 -2.94 -25.24
C LEU A 36 -5.87 -2.71 -24.35
N LEU A 37 -5.81 -1.76 -23.42
CA LEU A 37 -6.81 -1.68 -22.35
C LEU A 37 -8.15 -1.07 -22.81
N SER A 38 -8.14 -0.10 -23.74
CA SER A 38 -9.31 0.69 -24.16
C SER A 38 -10.47 -0.15 -24.68
N SER A 39 -10.20 -1.35 -25.19
CA SER A 39 -11.24 -2.28 -25.68
C SER A 39 -12.09 -2.91 -24.57
N LYS A 40 -11.57 -2.96 -23.34
CA LYS A 40 -12.16 -3.61 -22.16
C LYS A 40 -12.18 -2.72 -20.91
N ILE A 41 -11.86 -1.43 -21.06
CA ILE A 41 -12.07 -0.41 -20.03
C ILE A 41 -13.12 0.55 -20.56
N ASP A 42 -14.29 0.53 -19.93
CA ASP A 42 -15.35 1.50 -20.21
C ASP A 42 -15.08 2.78 -19.43
N GLY A 43 -15.66 3.89 -19.87
CA GLY A 43 -15.60 5.17 -19.19
C GLY A 43 -16.95 5.90 -19.25
N GLY A 44 -17.18 6.75 -18.27
CA GLY A 44 -18.41 7.53 -18.19
C GLY A 44 -18.31 8.70 -17.22
N TRP A 45 -19.44 9.37 -17.03
CA TRP A 45 -19.56 10.52 -16.14
C TRP A 45 -20.32 10.12 -14.87
N ASP A 46 -19.69 10.33 -13.71
CA ASP A 46 -20.37 10.25 -12.42
C ASP A 46 -20.95 11.61 -12.08
N TRP A 47 -22.27 11.73 -12.13
CA TRP A 47 -23.00 12.96 -11.79
C TRP A 47 -22.86 13.37 -10.33
N GLY A 48 -22.84 12.40 -9.40
CA GLY A 48 -22.76 12.69 -7.97
C GLY A 48 -21.38 13.24 -7.57
N ASN A 49 -20.33 12.77 -8.25
CA ASN A 49 -18.95 13.24 -8.03
C ASN A 49 -18.49 14.31 -9.02
N ALA A 50 -19.30 14.63 -10.04
CA ALA A 50 -19.00 15.55 -11.12
C ALA A 50 -17.64 15.28 -11.79
N ALA A 51 -17.37 14.02 -12.13
CA ALA A 51 -16.10 13.62 -12.72
C ALA A 51 -16.23 12.45 -13.70
N ARG A 52 -15.31 12.40 -14.66
CA ARG A 52 -15.08 11.20 -15.46
C ARG A 52 -14.42 10.13 -14.62
N HIS A 53 -14.84 8.90 -14.84
CA HIS A 53 -14.27 7.71 -14.22
C HIS A 53 -14.31 6.52 -15.17
N TYR A 54 -13.50 5.51 -14.87
CA TYR A 54 -13.30 4.34 -15.70
C TYR A 54 -13.48 3.05 -14.90
N TRP A 55 -13.86 1.96 -15.55
CA TRP A 55 -14.03 0.67 -14.93
C TRP A 55 -13.85 -0.46 -15.95
N VAL A 56 -13.61 -1.69 -15.48
CA VAL A 56 -13.58 -2.87 -16.37
C VAL A 56 -14.93 -3.05 -17.05
N LYS A 57 -14.90 -3.43 -18.33
CA LYS A 57 -16.07 -3.54 -19.18
C LYS A 57 -17.24 -4.27 -18.52
N GLY A 58 -18.40 -3.62 -18.50
CA GLY A 58 -19.64 -4.16 -17.93
C GLY A 58 -19.80 -4.02 -16.41
N GLY A 59 -18.90 -3.32 -15.71
CA GLY A 59 -19.08 -2.95 -14.30
C GLY A 59 -17.83 -3.13 -13.42
N GLN A 60 -17.80 -2.46 -12.26
CA GLN A 60 -16.70 -2.46 -11.28
C GLN A 60 -16.47 -3.81 -10.58
N TRP A 61 -17.36 -4.79 -10.79
CA TRP A 61 -17.30 -6.14 -10.22
C TRP A 61 -16.77 -7.18 -11.23
N ASN A 62 -16.20 -6.74 -12.35
CA ASN A 62 -15.60 -7.61 -13.35
C ASN A 62 -14.07 -7.52 -13.31
N LYS A 63 -13.39 -8.50 -13.90
CA LYS A 63 -11.93 -8.56 -13.98
C LYS A 63 -11.44 -8.46 -15.42
N LEU A 64 -10.31 -7.81 -15.65
CA LEU A 64 -9.57 -7.79 -16.90
C LEU A 64 -8.17 -8.37 -16.69
N GLU A 65 -7.86 -9.44 -17.42
CA GLU A 65 -6.54 -10.06 -17.48
C GLU A 65 -5.92 -9.78 -18.85
N VAL A 66 -4.72 -9.21 -18.86
CA VAL A 66 -3.93 -8.93 -20.06
C VAL A 66 -2.66 -9.77 -20.01
N ASP A 67 -2.57 -10.76 -20.89
CA ASP A 67 -1.36 -11.56 -21.08
C ASP A 67 -0.59 -11.05 -22.30
N MET A 68 0.54 -10.40 -22.05
CA MET A 68 1.38 -9.86 -23.11
C MET A 68 2.39 -10.87 -23.65
N LYS A 69 2.47 -12.09 -23.08
CA LYS A 69 3.38 -13.16 -23.51
C LYS A 69 4.82 -12.66 -23.68
N ASP A 70 5.32 -12.69 -24.91
CA ASP A 70 6.68 -12.31 -25.30
C ASP A 70 6.80 -10.86 -25.76
N ALA A 71 5.81 -10.01 -25.48
CA ALA A 71 5.87 -8.60 -25.84
C ALA A 71 7.11 -7.93 -25.22
N VAL A 72 7.82 -7.17 -26.04
CA VAL A 72 8.98 -6.36 -25.65
C VAL A 72 8.66 -4.90 -25.92
N GLY A 73 9.58 -4.00 -25.53
CA GLY A 73 9.38 -2.56 -25.67
C GLY A 73 9.02 -1.90 -24.35
N THR A 74 8.62 -0.64 -24.47
CA THR A 74 8.21 0.20 -23.34
C THR A 74 6.74 0.54 -23.49
N TYR A 75 5.94 0.28 -22.47
CA TYR A 75 4.51 0.55 -22.47
C TYR A 75 4.19 1.61 -21.45
N LYS A 76 3.47 2.63 -21.89
CA LYS A 76 3.14 3.78 -21.07
C LYS A 76 1.67 3.74 -20.72
N LEU A 77 1.38 3.87 -19.44
CA LEU A 77 0.02 4.17 -18.97
C LEU A 77 0.03 5.61 -18.45
N SER A 78 -0.63 6.52 -19.16
CA SER A 78 -0.62 7.95 -18.83
C SER A 78 -2.02 8.52 -18.99
N GLY A 79 -2.60 9.03 -17.91
CA GLY A 79 -3.91 9.68 -17.93
C GLY A 79 -5.09 8.76 -17.62
N LEU A 80 -4.86 7.52 -17.19
CA LEU A 80 -5.93 6.69 -16.65
C LEU A 80 -6.25 7.17 -15.22
N ARG A 81 -7.14 8.16 -15.14
CA ARG A 81 -7.52 8.82 -13.88
C ARG A 81 -8.93 8.40 -13.45
N ASN A 82 -9.12 8.22 -12.16
CA ASN A 82 -10.34 7.72 -11.54
C ASN A 82 -10.75 6.36 -12.12
N PHE A 83 -9.80 5.42 -12.20
CA PHE A 83 -10.15 4.03 -12.45
C PHE A 83 -10.82 3.46 -11.19
N THR A 84 -12.14 3.42 -11.20
CA THR A 84 -13.02 3.12 -10.05
C THR A 84 -13.27 1.64 -9.80
N GLY A 85 -12.61 0.77 -10.57
CA GLY A 85 -12.59 -0.64 -10.25
C GLY A 85 -12.96 -1.58 -11.38
N GLY A 86 -13.16 -2.81 -10.94
CA GLY A 86 -12.87 -3.99 -11.72
C GLY A 86 -11.39 -4.32 -11.64
N ASP A 87 -11.09 -5.55 -11.26
CA ASP A 87 -9.71 -5.99 -11.08
C ASP A 87 -8.96 -5.96 -12.41
N LEU A 88 -7.72 -5.49 -12.39
CA LEU A 88 -6.88 -5.34 -13.57
C LEU A 88 -5.54 -6.03 -13.36
N ASP A 89 -5.29 -7.08 -14.13
CA ASP A 89 -4.01 -7.80 -14.12
C ASP A 89 -3.33 -7.62 -15.48
N VAL A 90 -2.18 -6.96 -15.51
CA VAL A 90 -1.37 -6.79 -16.72
C VAL A 90 -0.04 -7.52 -16.55
N ASN A 91 0.12 -8.61 -17.29
CA ASN A 91 1.31 -9.44 -17.29
C ASN A 91 2.19 -9.15 -18.51
N MET A 92 3.39 -8.63 -18.28
CA MET A 92 4.31 -8.10 -19.28
C MET A 92 5.79 -8.29 -18.92
N GLN A 93 6.15 -9.48 -18.45
CA GLN A 93 7.44 -9.81 -17.81
C GLN A 93 8.70 -9.51 -18.65
N LYS A 94 8.56 -9.30 -19.97
CA LYS A 94 9.68 -8.96 -20.88
C LYS A 94 9.72 -7.49 -21.30
N ALA A 95 8.76 -6.69 -20.84
CA ALA A 95 8.61 -5.29 -21.22
C ALA A 95 8.80 -4.34 -20.03
N THR A 96 9.17 -3.10 -20.34
CA THR A 96 9.22 -2.02 -19.36
C THR A 96 7.86 -1.34 -19.29
N LEU A 97 7.35 -1.14 -18.08
CA LEU A 97 6.18 -0.32 -17.81
C LEU A 97 6.63 1.08 -17.37
N ARG A 98 6.05 2.11 -17.97
CA ARG A 98 6.13 3.49 -17.49
C ARG A 98 4.76 3.93 -16.99
N LEU A 99 4.63 4.09 -15.69
CA LEU A 99 3.44 4.63 -15.04
C LEU A 99 3.55 6.16 -15.02
N GLY A 100 2.84 6.77 -15.94
CA GLY A 100 2.83 8.21 -16.17
C GLY A 100 3.78 8.63 -17.29
N GLN A 101 3.47 9.77 -17.91
CA GLN A 101 4.37 10.51 -18.76
C GLN A 101 3.93 11.98 -18.75
N PHE A 102 3.02 12.36 -19.66
CA PHE A 102 2.45 13.71 -19.71
C PHE A 102 1.42 13.94 -18.59
N ASN A 103 0.75 12.87 -18.14
CA ASN A 103 -0.23 12.92 -17.05
C ASN A 103 0.03 11.76 -16.08
N GLY A 104 -0.50 11.87 -14.87
CA GLY A 104 -0.50 10.80 -13.89
C GLY A 104 -1.67 9.85 -14.02
N ASN A 105 -1.73 8.88 -13.12
CA ASN A 105 -2.79 7.87 -13.07
C ASN A 105 -3.42 7.82 -11.68
N SER A 106 -4.66 7.34 -11.60
CA SER A 106 -5.25 7.06 -10.30
C SER A 106 -6.17 5.85 -10.32
N PHE A 107 -6.02 5.02 -9.29
CA PHE A 107 -6.75 3.78 -9.09
C PHE A 107 -7.53 3.89 -7.78
N THR A 108 -8.82 3.61 -7.83
CA THR A 108 -9.73 3.75 -6.70
C THR A 108 -10.83 2.70 -6.78
N SER A 109 -11.73 2.72 -5.81
CA SER A 109 -12.95 1.90 -5.78
C SER A 109 -14.15 2.78 -5.47
N TYR A 110 -15.35 2.23 -5.60
CA TYR A 110 -16.52 2.80 -4.94
C TYR A 110 -16.95 1.89 -3.81
N LYS A 111 -17.33 2.50 -2.70
CA LYS A 111 -18.04 1.85 -1.62
C LYS A 111 -19.42 1.44 -2.12
N ASP A 112 -19.62 0.14 -2.17
CA ASP A 112 -20.86 -0.53 -2.52
C ASP A 112 -21.30 -1.44 -1.35
N SER A 113 -22.42 -2.14 -1.50
CA SER A 113 -22.92 -3.03 -0.45
C SER A 113 -22.04 -4.26 -0.20
N ALA A 114 -21.03 -4.49 -1.06
CA ALA A 114 -20.09 -5.60 -0.93
C ALA A 114 -18.73 -5.15 -0.39
N ASP A 115 -18.54 -3.85 -0.09
CA ASP A 115 -17.30 -3.24 0.37
C ASP A 115 -16.07 -3.75 -0.42
N ARG A 116 -16.21 -3.74 -1.75
CA ARG A 116 -15.21 -4.33 -2.65
C ARG A 116 -13.89 -3.60 -2.59
N THR A 117 -12.83 -4.34 -2.89
CA THR A 117 -11.48 -3.83 -3.04
C THR A 117 -11.06 -3.90 -4.50
N THR A 118 -10.72 -2.77 -5.12
CA THR A 118 -10.13 -2.79 -6.46
C THR A 118 -8.71 -3.31 -6.37
N ARG A 119 -8.36 -4.36 -7.13
CA ARG A 119 -6.98 -4.86 -7.22
C ARG A 119 -6.41 -4.59 -8.60
N VAL A 120 -5.32 -3.83 -8.65
CA VAL A 120 -4.60 -3.52 -9.89
C VAL A 120 -3.19 -4.09 -9.77
N ASN A 121 -2.82 -4.98 -10.68
CA ASN A 121 -1.57 -5.70 -10.66
C ASN A 121 -0.82 -5.49 -11.98
N PHE A 122 0.43 -5.04 -11.89
CA PHE A 122 1.36 -4.96 -13.01
C PHE A 122 2.55 -5.89 -12.74
N ASN A 123 2.82 -6.80 -13.67
CA ASN A 123 3.98 -7.70 -13.62
C ASN A 123 4.87 -7.45 -14.84
N ALA A 124 5.95 -6.69 -14.67
CA ALA A 124 6.79 -6.21 -15.75
C ALA A 124 8.27 -6.60 -15.57
N LYS A 125 9.10 -6.31 -16.57
CA LYS A 125 10.55 -6.41 -16.45
C LYS A 125 11.09 -5.30 -15.54
N ASN A 126 10.75 -4.06 -15.89
CA ASN A 126 11.05 -2.84 -15.13
C ASN A 126 9.77 -2.02 -14.97
N ILE A 127 9.66 -1.29 -13.86
CA ILE A 127 8.58 -0.32 -13.66
C ILE A 127 9.22 1.04 -13.33
N SER A 128 8.92 2.05 -14.15
CA SER A 128 9.30 3.44 -13.90
C SER A 128 8.05 4.26 -13.62
N ILE A 129 7.99 4.94 -12.48
CA ILE A 129 6.93 5.85 -12.10
C ILE A 129 7.39 7.27 -12.45
N ASP A 130 6.91 7.80 -13.56
CA ASP A 130 7.46 9.03 -14.14
C ASP A 130 6.63 10.27 -13.82
N ASN A 131 5.40 10.08 -13.34
CA ASN A 131 4.46 11.13 -12.96
C ASN A 131 3.68 10.70 -11.70
N PHE A 132 2.65 11.46 -11.29
CA PHE A 132 1.89 11.11 -10.10
C PHE A 132 1.09 9.81 -10.27
N VAL A 133 1.01 9.03 -9.19
CA VAL A 133 0.12 7.87 -9.04
C VAL A 133 -0.65 8.02 -7.74
N GLU A 134 -1.96 8.11 -7.83
CA GLU A 134 -2.83 8.19 -6.65
C GLU A 134 -3.58 6.86 -6.44
N ILE A 135 -3.53 6.35 -5.21
CA ILE A 135 -4.12 5.06 -4.83
C ILE A 135 -5.25 5.32 -3.82
N ASN A 136 -6.43 4.83 -4.14
CA ASN A 136 -7.69 5.06 -3.46
C ASN A 136 -8.11 6.54 -3.38
N ASN A 137 -7.82 7.31 -4.42
CA ASN A 137 -8.12 8.74 -4.46
C ASN A 137 -9.64 9.02 -4.40
N ARG A 138 -9.98 10.24 -3.97
CA ARG A 138 -11.33 10.79 -4.12
C ARG A 138 -11.65 11.01 -5.59
N VAL A 139 -12.80 10.52 -6.04
CA VAL A 139 -13.31 10.84 -7.37
C VAL A 139 -14.00 12.20 -7.36
N GLY A 140 -13.50 13.13 -8.18
CA GLY A 140 -14.08 14.45 -8.36
C GLY A 140 -14.23 15.24 -7.05
N SER A 141 -15.42 15.77 -6.82
CA SER A 141 -15.76 16.50 -5.58
C SER A 141 -15.81 15.59 -4.35
N GLY A 142 -16.05 14.30 -4.53
CA GLY A 142 -16.34 13.33 -3.48
C GLY A 142 -17.69 13.52 -2.80
N ALA A 143 -18.60 14.32 -3.35
CA ALA A 143 -19.94 14.52 -2.80
C ALA A 143 -20.82 13.27 -2.95
N GLY A 144 -20.69 12.54 -4.05
CA GLY A 144 -21.40 11.31 -4.36
C GLY A 144 -20.82 10.08 -3.66
N ARG A 145 -20.61 9.01 -4.43
CA ARG A 145 -20.08 7.73 -3.92
C ARG A 145 -18.67 7.92 -3.35
N LYS A 146 -18.43 7.33 -2.19
CA LYS A 146 -17.15 7.36 -1.47
C LYS A 146 -16.27 6.21 -1.93
N ALA A 147 -14.96 6.36 -1.80
CA ALA A 147 -14.03 5.26 -2.02
C ALA A 147 -14.14 4.19 -0.92
N SER A 148 -13.85 2.94 -1.27
CA SER A 148 -13.74 1.81 -0.34
C SER A 148 -12.25 1.57 -0.07
N SER A 149 -11.65 0.57 -0.70
CA SER A 149 -10.23 0.22 -0.59
C SER A 149 -9.64 -0.10 -1.97
N THR A 150 -8.33 0.06 -2.12
CA THR A 150 -7.60 -0.26 -3.36
C THR A 150 -6.24 -0.86 -3.05
N VAL A 151 -5.90 -1.93 -3.75
CA VAL A 151 -4.58 -2.56 -3.71
C VAL A 151 -3.91 -2.41 -5.07
N LEU A 152 -2.80 -1.68 -5.12
CA LEU A 152 -1.92 -1.62 -6.29
C LEU A 152 -0.72 -2.53 -6.04
N THR A 153 -0.47 -3.49 -6.92
CA THR A 153 0.72 -4.34 -6.88
C THR A 153 1.61 -4.04 -8.07
N LEU A 154 2.85 -3.63 -7.80
CA LEU A 154 3.89 -3.44 -8.79
C LEU A 154 4.94 -4.53 -8.59
N GLN A 155 4.99 -5.46 -9.54
CA GLN A 155 5.96 -6.53 -9.57
C GLN A 155 6.91 -6.31 -10.75
N ALA A 156 8.21 -6.22 -10.48
CA ALA A 156 9.24 -6.04 -11.48
C ALA A 156 10.37 -7.06 -11.29
N SER A 157 10.82 -7.71 -12.35
CA SER A 157 11.92 -8.67 -12.25
C SER A 157 13.29 -8.02 -12.10
N GLU A 158 13.47 -6.77 -12.54
CA GLU A 158 14.74 -6.03 -12.44
C GLU A 158 14.69 -4.93 -11.39
N GLY A 159 13.77 -3.97 -11.51
CA GLY A 159 13.66 -2.89 -10.53
C GLY A 159 12.41 -2.02 -10.68
N ILE A 160 12.09 -1.32 -9.60
CA ILE A 160 11.03 -0.30 -9.55
C ILE A 160 11.69 1.03 -9.20
N THR A 161 11.55 2.01 -10.08
CA THR A 161 12.12 3.36 -9.87
C THR A 161 11.06 4.42 -10.06
N SER A 162 11.32 5.62 -9.54
CA SER A 162 10.52 6.81 -9.85
C SER A 162 11.37 7.97 -10.34
N SER A 163 10.78 8.89 -11.09
CA SER A 163 11.36 10.20 -11.34
C SER A 163 11.34 11.05 -10.06
N LYS A 164 12.16 12.11 -10.01
CA LYS A 164 12.20 13.05 -8.87
C LYS A 164 10.89 13.84 -8.69
N ASN A 165 10.16 14.04 -9.78
CA ASN A 165 8.90 14.80 -9.78
C ASN A 165 7.67 13.90 -9.68
N ALA A 166 7.85 12.58 -9.63
CA ALA A 166 6.75 11.66 -9.38
C ALA A 166 6.26 11.83 -7.93
N GLU A 167 4.95 11.76 -7.75
CA GLU A 167 4.34 11.69 -6.43
C GLU A 167 3.47 10.45 -6.34
N ILE A 168 3.72 9.61 -5.35
CA ILE A 168 2.91 8.43 -5.07
C ILE A 168 2.07 8.76 -3.85
N SER A 169 0.78 8.99 -4.04
CA SER A 169 -0.14 9.35 -2.95
C SER A 169 -1.05 8.18 -2.60
N LEU A 170 -1.00 7.74 -1.34
CA LEU A 170 -1.89 6.74 -0.75
C LEU A 170 -2.90 7.45 0.15
N TYR A 171 -4.17 7.25 -0.14
CA TYR A 171 -5.28 7.74 0.68
C TYR A 171 -5.74 6.66 1.66
N ASP A 172 -6.75 6.95 2.48
CA ASP A 172 -7.38 5.95 3.37
C ASP A 172 -7.78 4.69 2.59
N GLY A 173 -7.52 3.50 3.12
CA GLY A 173 -7.82 2.20 2.47
C GLY A 173 -6.92 1.85 1.28
N ALA A 174 -5.79 2.55 1.10
CA ALA A 174 -4.84 2.26 0.03
C ALA A 174 -3.70 1.32 0.50
N THR A 175 -3.45 0.29 -0.29
CA THR A 175 -2.26 -0.58 -0.16
C THR A 175 -1.44 -0.55 -1.45
N LEU A 176 -0.12 -0.36 -1.31
CA LEU A 176 0.86 -0.50 -2.39
C LEU A 176 1.80 -1.68 -2.09
N ASN A 177 1.70 -2.75 -2.88
CA ASN A 177 2.63 -3.87 -2.81
C ASN A 177 3.75 -3.67 -3.84
N LEU A 178 5.00 -3.80 -3.40
CA LEU A 178 6.19 -3.73 -4.24
C LEU A 178 6.95 -5.06 -4.16
N ALA A 179 7.23 -5.66 -5.31
CA ALA A 179 8.00 -6.90 -5.41
C ALA A 179 9.03 -6.77 -6.52
N SER A 180 10.30 -6.70 -6.15
CA SER A 180 11.41 -6.56 -7.11
C SER A 180 12.77 -6.87 -6.48
N ASN A 181 13.83 -6.84 -7.27
CA ASN A 181 15.19 -6.93 -6.71
C ASN A 181 15.57 -5.64 -5.97
N SER A 182 15.13 -4.48 -6.44
CA SER A 182 15.36 -3.19 -5.78
C SER A 182 14.21 -2.21 -6.03
N VAL A 183 14.02 -1.30 -5.08
CA VAL A 183 13.04 -0.22 -5.15
C VAL A 183 13.76 1.10 -4.86
N LYS A 184 13.65 2.07 -5.76
CA LYS A 184 14.17 3.43 -5.57
C LYS A 184 13.16 4.50 -5.97
N LEU A 185 12.48 5.06 -4.99
CA LEU A 185 11.46 6.09 -5.18
C LEU A 185 12.09 7.46 -4.91
N ASN A 186 12.53 8.12 -5.99
CA ASN A 186 13.22 9.42 -5.94
C ASN A 186 12.26 10.60 -5.70
N GLY A 187 10.97 10.39 -5.93
CA GLY A 187 9.91 11.37 -5.74
C GLY A 187 9.37 11.38 -4.32
N ASN A 188 8.30 12.15 -4.09
CA ASN A 188 7.59 12.15 -2.82
C ASN A 188 6.64 10.95 -2.75
N VAL A 189 6.72 10.18 -1.67
CA VAL A 189 5.73 9.17 -1.31
C VAL A 189 4.88 9.74 -0.18
N TRP A 190 3.59 9.91 -0.40
CA TRP A 190 2.68 10.51 0.57
C TRP A 190 1.69 9.47 1.07
N MET A 191 1.84 9.06 2.32
CA MET A 191 0.96 8.10 2.98
C MET A 191 -0.08 8.81 3.84
N GLY A 192 -1.35 8.42 3.68
CA GLY A 192 -2.46 8.93 4.48
C GLY A 192 -2.85 10.37 4.15
N ARG A 193 -2.92 10.70 2.87
CA ARG A 193 -3.32 12.04 2.40
C ARG A 193 -4.81 12.31 2.70
N LEU A 194 -5.16 13.59 2.93
CA LEU A 194 -6.53 14.00 3.18
C LEU A 194 -7.44 13.68 1.98
N GLN A 195 -8.31 12.68 2.15
CA GLN A 195 -9.14 12.19 1.06
C GLN A 195 -10.28 13.14 0.72
N TYR A 196 -10.95 13.74 1.70
CA TYR A 196 -12.06 14.66 1.50
C TYR A 196 -11.79 16.00 2.19
N VAL A 197 -12.16 17.08 1.49
CA VAL A 197 -12.03 18.44 2.03
C VAL A 197 -12.81 18.56 3.32
N GLY A 198 -12.18 19.06 4.39
CA GLY A 198 -12.79 19.25 5.70
C GLY A 198 -12.89 17.99 6.58
N ALA A 199 -12.52 16.81 6.08
CA ALA A 199 -12.58 15.55 6.82
C ALA A 199 -11.34 15.30 7.70
N TYR A 200 -10.91 16.32 8.46
CA TYR A 200 -9.66 16.31 9.25
C TYR A 200 -9.64 15.28 10.39
N LEU A 201 -10.81 14.80 10.82
CA LEU A 201 -10.96 13.80 11.86
C LEU A 201 -11.16 12.39 11.31
N ALA A 202 -11.19 12.21 9.98
CA ALA A 202 -11.35 10.90 9.39
C ALA A 202 -10.10 10.05 9.69
N PRO A 203 -10.28 8.75 10.03
CA PRO A 203 -9.16 7.83 10.01
C PRO A 203 -8.56 7.81 8.61
N SER A 204 -7.25 7.62 8.55
CA SER A 204 -6.54 7.52 7.28
C SER A 204 -5.46 6.47 7.40
N TYR A 205 -5.81 5.23 7.05
CA TYR A 205 -4.91 4.09 7.05
C TYR A 205 -4.35 3.85 5.66
N SER A 206 -3.05 3.65 5.56
CA SER A 206 -2.40 3.28 4.31
C SER A 206 -1.23 2.34 4.55
N THR A 207 -0.97 1.45 3.59
CA THR A 207 0.10 0.45 3.71
C THR A 207 0.99 0.44 2.48
N ILE A 208 2.29 0.45 2.69
CA ILE A 208 3.27 0.06 1.67
C ILE A 208 3.88 -1.26 2.11
N ASN A 209 3.83 -2.25 1.24
CA ASN A 209 4.37 -3.57 1.51
C ASN A 209 5.54 -3.84 0.57
N THR A 210 6.75 -3.85 1.12
CA THR A 210 8.01 -4.15 0.43
C THR A 210 8.60 -5.47 0.90
N SER A 211 7.84 -6.31 1.60
CA SER A 211 8.29 -7.63 2.10
C SER A 211 8.84 -8.56 1.02
N LYS A 212 8.45 -8.36 -0.25
CA LYS A 212 8.91 -9.13 -1.41
C LYS A 212 10.04 -8.44 -2.18
N VAL A 213 10.63 -7.37 -1.64
CA VAL A 213 11.82 -6.74 -2.20
C VAL A 213 13.05 -7.47 -1.67
N GLN A 214 13.87 -8.02 -2.58
CA GLN A 214 15.03 -8.84 -2.20
C GLN A 214 16.24 -8.01 -1.75
N GLY A 215 16.44 -6.87 -2.40
CA GLY A 215 17.50 -5.92 -2.09
C GLY A 215 17.00 -4.75 -1.25
N GLU A 216 17.63 -3.60 -1.44
CA GLU A 216 17.35 -2.39 -0.67
C GLU A 216 16.12 -1.65 -1.20
N VAL A 217 15.38 -1.08 -0.25
CA VAL A 217 14.28 -0.15 -0.50
C VAL A 217 14.75 1.24 -0.14
N ASP A 218 14.69 2.16 -1.10
CA ASP A 218 15.12 3.54 -0.94
C ASP A 218 13.97 4.51 -1.25
N PHE A 219 13.50 5.20 -0.21
CA PHE A 219 12.58 6.32 -0.31
C PHE A 219 13.36 7.63 -0.18
N ASN A 220 13.42 8.45 -1.22
CA ASN A 220 14.10 9.75 -1.13
C ASN A 220 13.34 10.73 -0.21
N HIS A 221 12.01 10.77 -0.32
CA HIS A 221 11.14 11.60 0.51
C HIS A 221 9.85 10.86 0.83
N LEU A 222 9.57 10.68 2.12
CA LEU A 222 8.34 10.11 2.65
C LEU A 222 7.59 11.17 3.46
N THR A 223 6.34 11.42 3.12
CA THR A 223 5.41 12.27 3.87
C THR A 223 4.30 11.40 4.46
N VAL A 224 3.96 11.59 5.73
CA VAL A 224 2.88 10.85 6.39
C VAL A 224 1.88 11.81 7.03
N GLY A 225 0.62 11.68 6.63
CA GLY A 225 -0.50 12.52 7.05
C GLY A 225 -0.58 13.85 6.30
N ASP A 226 -1.78 14.42 6.32
CA ASP A 226 -2.10 15.75 5.78
C ASP A 226 -3.33 16.28 6.51
N GLN A 227 -3.15 17.14 7.52
CA GLN A 227 -4.24 17.71 8.31
C GLN A 227 -5.16 16.66 8.97
N ASN A 228 -4.68 15.43 9.13
CA ASN A 228 -5.45 14.29 9.65
C ASN A 228 -4.57 13.43 10.59
N ALA A 229 -5.21 12.56 11.37
CA ALA A 229 -4.52 11.64 12.27
C ALA A 229 -4.10 10.34 11.55
N ALA A 230 -3.46 10.46 10.38
CA ALA A 230 -3.08 9.31 9.56
C ALA A 230 -2.24 8.29 10.31
N GLN A 231 -2.50 7.00 10.05
CA GLN A 231 -1.73 5.89 10.59
C GLN A 231 -1.23 5.05 9.40
N ALA A 232 0.06 5.23 9.08
CA ALA A 232 0.71 4.57 7.96
C ALA A 232 1.51 3.36 8.42
N GLY A 233 1.49 2.29 7.62
CA GLY A 233 2.30 1.09 7.84
C GLY A 233 3.23 0.80 6.67
N ILE A 234 4.50 0.53 6.95
CA ILE A 234 5.43 -0.06 5.99
C ILE A 234 5.77 -1.47 6.46
N ILE A 235 5.31 -2.49 5.73
CA ILE A 235 5.77 -3.87 5.91
C ILE A 235 7.07 -3.98 5.11
N ALA A 236 8.19 -3.77 5.81
CA ALA A 236 9.49 -3.54 5.22
C ALA A 236 10.20 -4.85 4.83
N SER A 237 11.10 -4.77 3.84
CA SER A 237 12.19 -5.74 3.70
C SER A 237 13.24 -5.55 4.81
N ASN A 238 14.31 -6.35 4.81
CA ASN A 238 15.37 -6.27 5.81
C ASN A 238 16.06 -4.91 5.90
N LYS A 239 16.15 -4.16 4.79
CA LYS A 239 16.89 -2.91 4.68
C LYS A 239 16.02 -1.84 4.04
N THR A 240 15.65 -0.86 4.87
CA THR A 240 14.88 0.30 4.43
C THR A 240 15.69 1.58 4.65
N HIS A 241 15.84 2.36 3.60
CA HIS A 241 16.40 3.70 3.63
C HIS A 241 15.32 4.73 3.34
N ILE A 242 15.27 5.78 4.16
CA ILE A 242 14.40 6.94 3.98
C ILE A 242 15.30 8.18 4.06
N GLY A 243 15.32 9.01 3.02
CA GLY A 243 16.03 10.29 3.05
C GLY A 243 15.34 11.25 4.01
N THR A 244 14.33 11.98 3.53
CA THR A 244 13.53 12.87 4.39
C THR A 244 12.20 12.22 4.78
N LEU A 245 11.92 12.16 6.08
CA LEU A 245 10.63 11.79 6.64
C LEU A 245 9.92 13.05 7.17
N ASP A 246 8.78 13.41 6.60
CA ASP A 246 7.90 14.48 7.09
C ASP A 246 6.64 13.88 7.72
N LEU A 247 6.48 14.02 9.04
CA LEU A 247 5.29 13.58 9.78
C LEU A 247 4.35 14.75 10.04
N TRP A 248 3.05 14.58 9.80
CA TRP A 248 2.05 15.50 10.33
C TRP A 248 2.00 15.43 11.87
N GLN A 249 1.61 16.53 12.53
CA GLN A 249 1.60 16.66 13.99
C GLN A 249 0.83 15.57 14.76
N SER A 250 -0.06 14.83 14.09
CA SER A 250 -0.83 13.72 14.65
C SER A 250 -0.71 12.42 13.84
N ALA A 251 0.28 12.34 12.94
CA ALA A 251 0.52 11.15 12.13
C ALA A 251 1.35 10.11 12.90
N GLY A 252 1.01 8.84 12.69
CA GLY A 252 1.81 7.69 13.08
C GLY A 252 2.37 6.97 11.86
N LEU A 253 3.62 6.54 11.95
CA LEU A 253 4.27 5.64 10.99
C LEU A 253 4.79 4.40 11.71
N ASN A 254 4.36 3.22 11.26
CA ASN A 254 4.80 1.93 11.76
C ASN A 254 5.63 1.23 10.68
N ILE A 255 6.93 1.05 10.91
CA ILE A 255 7.82 0.30 10.02
C ILE A 255 8.06 -1.08 10.62
N ILE A 256 7.55 -2.11 9.97
CA ILE A 256 7.61 -3.49 10.45
C ILE A 256 8.67 -4.22 9.65
N ALA A 257 9.80 -4.52 10.29
CA ALA A 257 10.87 -5.34 9.76
C ALA A 257 10.51 -6.83 9.83
N PRO A 258 11.07 -7.67 8.94
CA PRO A 258 10.81 -9.11 8.94
C PRO A 258 11.33 -9.76 10.23
N PRO A 259 10.67 -10.83 10.73
CA PRO A 259 11.21 -11.63 11.83
C PRO A 259 12.45 -12.40 11.39
N GLU A 260 13.14 -13.01 12.36
CA GLU A 260 14.23 -13.96 12.08
C GLU A 260 13.71 -15.10 11.18
N GLY A 261 14.38 -15.34 10.04
CA GLY A 261 13.94 -16.30 9.03
C GLY A 261 12.97 -15.74 7.96
N GLY A 262 12.60 -14.46 8.04
CA GLY A 262 11.80 -13.77 7.03
C GLY A 262 10.28 -13.98 7.18
N TYR A 263 9.51 -13.24 6.39
CA TYR A 263 8.06 -13.45 6.32
C TYR A 263 7.76 -14.80 5.70
N LYS A 264 6.85 -15.56 6.32
CA LYS A 264 6.34 -16.79 5.74
C LYS A 264 5.20 -16.45 4.79
N ASP A 265 5.20 -17.09 3.62
CA ASP A 265 4.02 -17.08 2.76
C ASP A 265 2.84 -17.69 3.51
N LYS A 266 1.66 -17.14 3.26
CA LYS A 266 0.41 -17.72 3.76
C LYS A 266 0.34 -19.17 3.26
N PRO A 267 0.11 -20.17 4.14
CA PRO A 267 -0.09 -21.54 3.69
C PRO A 267 -1.29 -21.56 2.73
N ASN A 268 -1.08 -22.05 1.52
CA ASN A 268 -2.15 -22.20 0.53
C ASN A 268 -3.22 -23.12 1.13
N SER A 269 -4.43 -22.59 1.34
CA SER A 269 -5.60 -23.39 1.73
C SER A 269 -6.16 -24.17 0.53
N THR A 270 -5.31 -24.78 -0.28
CA THR A 270 -5.69 -25.94 -1.08
C THR A 270 -5.46 -27.17 -0.22
N THR A 271 -6.41 -27.46 0.66
CA THR A 271 -6.61 -28.85 1.03
C THR A 271 -7.01 -29.57 -0.26
N SER A 272 -6.04 -30.22 -0.89
CA SER A 272 -6.33 -31.39 -1.73
C SER A 272 -7.12 -32.34 -0.84
N GLN A 273 -8.43 -32.42 -1.05
CA GLN A 273 -9.21 -33.55 -0.57
C GLN A 273 -8.69 -34.78 -1.30
N SER A 274 -7.60 -35.34 -0.79
CA SER A 274 -7.16 -36.69 -1.07
C SER A 274 -7.52 -37.52 0.14
N GLY A 275 -8.45 -38.47 -0.06
CA GLY A 275 -8.58 -39.62 0.80
C GLY A 275 -9.71 -39.60 1.83
N THR A 276 -10.95 -39.31 1.45
CA THR A 276 -12.06 -40.06 2.07
C THR A 276 -11.99 -41.49 1.54
N LYS A 277 -11.59 -42.41 2.42
CA LYS A 277 -11.75 -43.85 2.23
C LYS A 277 -13.23 -44.12 1.90
N ASN A 278 -13.49 -44.50 0.67
CA ASN A 278 -14.77 -45.11 0.30
C ASN A 278 -14.75 -46.55 0.85
N ASP A 279 -15.34 -46.73 2.02
CA ASP A 279 -15.78 -48.05 2.44
C ASP A 279 -16.93 -48.48 1.53
N LYS A 280 -16.76 -49.66 0.93
CA LYS A 280 -17.74 -50.31 0.07
C LYS A 280 -19.06 -50.48 0.82
N GLN A 281 -20.11 -49.82 0.34
CA GLN A 281 -21.48 -50.21 0.61
C GLN A 281 -22.08 -50.76 -0.69
N GLU A 282 -22.31 -52.08 -0.70
CA GLU A 282 -23.05 -52.79 -1.73
C GLU A 282 -24.47 -52.23 -1.83
N ILE A 283 -24.91 -51.94 -3.05
CA ILE A 283 -26.33 -51.70 -3.35
C ILE A 283 -26.76 -52.80 -4.31
N SER A 284 -27.56 -53.73 -3.80
CA SER A 284 -28.31 -54.70 -4.60
C SER A 284 -29.43 -54.00 -5.37
N GLN A 285 -29.59 -54.39 -6.63
CA GLN A 285 -30.61 -53.93 -7.56
C GLN A 285 -32.03 -54.30 -7.10
N ASN A 286 -33.01 -53.42 -7.36
CA ASN A 286 -34.32 -53.84 -7.87
C ASN A 286 -35.10 -52.69 -8.54
N ASN A 287 -35.76 -53.04 -9.66
CA ASN A 287 -36.48 -52.17 -10.60
C ASN A 287 -37.93 -51.86 -10.16
N ASN A 288 -38.49 -50.69 -10.52
CA ASN A 288 -39.57 -50.49 -11.53
C ASN A 288 -40.46 -49.24 -11.30
N SER A 289 -40.68 -48.49 -12.40
CA SER A 289 -41.75 -47.54 -12.80
C SER A 289 -42.34 -46.42 -11.91
N ASN A 290 -42.45 -45.25 -12.57
CA ASN A 290 -43.44 -44.14 -12.48
C ASN A 290 -43.22 -42.97 -11.49
N THR A 291 -43.04 -41.77 -12.11
CA THR A 291 -43.26 -40.39 -11.64
C THR A 291 -43.40 -40.14 -10.14
N GLU A 292 -42.40 -39.47 -9.55
CA GLU A 292 -42.60 -38.55 -8.44
C GLU A 292 -41.68 -37.33 -8.60
N VAL A 293 -42.31 -36.14 -8.61
CA VAL A 293 -41.64 -34.84 -8.47
C VAL A 293 -41.19 -34.73 -7.02
N ILE A 294 -39.88 -34.88 -6.78
CA ILE A 294 -39.30 -34.56 -5.47
C ILE A 294 -38.65 -33.19 -5.60
N ASN A 295 -39.33 -32.15 -5.11
CA ASN A 295 -38.68 -30.87 -4.81
C ASN A 295 -37.64 -31.14 -3.70
N PRO A 296 -36.34 -30.86 -3.91
CA PRO A 296 -35.39 -30.91 -2.80
C PRO A 296 -35.77 -29.83 -1.80
N PRO A 297 -35.82 -30.14 -0.49
CA PRO A 297 -36.11 -29.15 0.53
C PRO A 297 -35.07 -28.03 0.51
N ASN A 298 -35.56 -26.83 0.24
CA ASN A 298 -34.81 -25.59 0.34
C ASN A 298 -34.67 -25.23 1.84
N ASN A 299 -33.69 -25.83 2.53
CA ASN A 299 -33.07 -25.25 3.72
C ASN A 299 -31.95 -26.15 4.25
N THR A 300 -30.74 -25.98 3.73
CA THR A 300 -29.54 -26.24 4.51
C THR A 300 -28.72 -24.97 4.49
N GLN A 301 -28.85 -24.14 5.53
CA GLN A 301 -27.83 -23.14 5.84
C GLN A 301 -26.52 -23.89 6.03
N LYS A 302 -25.65 -23.79 5.03
CA LYS A 302 -24.30 -24.34 5.10
C LYS A 302 -23.52 -23.45 6.05
N THR A 303 -22.99 -24.01 7.14
CA THR A 303 -22.02 -23.31 8.00
C THR A 303 -20.81 -22.98 7.14
N GLU A 304 -20.67 -21.73 6.75
CA GLU A 304 -19.49 -21.23 6.05
C GLU A 304 -18.44 -20.92 7.12
N THR A 305 -17.39 -21.72 7.17
CA THR A 305 -16.25 -21.45 8.03
C THR A 305 -15.45 -20.31 7.40
N GLU A 306 -15.49 -19.13 8.03
CA GLU A 306 -14.59 -18.03 7.69
C GLU A 306 -13.14 -18.50 7.71
N PRO A 307 -12.29 -18.08 6.75
CA PRO A 307 -10.89 -18.46 6.75
C PRO A 307 -10.21 -17.96 8.03
N THR A 308 -9.30 -18.77 8.59
CA THR A 308 -8.53 -18.38 9.77
C THR A 308 -7.83 -17.04 9.53
N GLN A 309 -8.24 -16.02 10.29
CA GLN A 309 -7.56 -14.74 10.29
C GLN A 309 -6.37 -14.80 11.25
N VAL A 310 -5.16 -14.76 10.68
CA VAL A 310 -3.95 -14.53 11.48
C VAL A 310 -3.86 -13.02 11.73
N ILE A 311 -3.88 -12.64 13.01
CA ILE A 311 -3.63 -11.26 13.44
C ILE A 311 -2.19 -11.24 13.95
N ASP A 312 -1.34 -10.46 13.30
CA ASP A 312 0.05 -10.30 13.73
C ASP A 312 0.08 -9.43 15.00
N GLY A 313 0.57 -10.00 16.10
CA GLY A 313 0.97 -9.24 17.28
C GLY A 313 2.36 -8.61 17.08
N PRO A 314 2.81 -7.72 17.97
CA PRO A 314 4.19 -7.22 17.92
C PRO A 314 5.18 -8.39 18.05
N PHE A 315 6.19 -8.40 17.20
CA PHE A 315 7.27 -9.39 17.19
C PHE A 315 8.61 -8.70 16.94
N ALA A 316 9.70 -9.35 17.34
CA ALA A 316 11.05 -8.83 17.11
C ALA A 316 11.47 -8.99 15.65
N GLY A 317 12.01 -7.91 15.06
CA GLY A 317 12.70 -8.00 13.77
C GLY A 317 13.93 -8.90 13.86
N GLY A 318 14.32 -9.50 12.73
CA GLY A 318 15.53 -10.29 12.61
C GLY A 318 16.80 -9.48 12.90
N LYS A 319 17.90 -10.16 13.22
CA LYS A 319 19.13 -9.50 13.71
C LYS A 319 19.74 -8.50 12.72
N ASP A 320 19.60 -8.76 11.42
CA ASP A 320 20.19 -7.93 10.36
C ASP A 320 19.23 -6.86 9.83
N THR A 321 18.12 -6.60 10.54
CA THR A 321 17.12 -5.63 10.10
C THR A 321 17.53 -4.20 10.45
N VAL A 322 17.54 -3.34 9.44
CA VAL A 322 18.02 -1.96 9.54
C VAL A 322 17.04 -1.00 8.89
N VAL A 323 16.69 0.04 9.64
CA VAL A 323 15.97 1.21 9.16
C VAL A 323 16.89 2.42 9.29
N ASN A 324 17.27 3.01 8.16
CA ASN A 324 18.05 4.23 8.10
C ASN A 324 17.15 5.39 7.69
N ILE A 325 17.15 6.47 8.46
CA ILE A 325 16.40 7.69 8.16
C ILE A 325 17.36 8.88 8.22
N ASP A 326 17.62 9.58 7.12
CA ASP A 326 18.60 10.67 7.12
C ASP A 326 18.13 11.88 7.94
N ARG A 327 16.83 12.20 7.85
CA ARG A 327 16.22 13.33 8.54
C ARG A 327 14.76 13.08 8.85
N ILE A 328 14.35 13.41 10.08
CA ILE A 328 12.95 13.45 10.49
C ILE A 328 12.53 14.90 10.68
N ASN A 329 11.43 15.31 10.06
CA ASN A 329 10.74 16.56 10.34
C ASN A 329 9.31 16.27 10.78
N THR A 330 8.75 17.19 11.54
CA THR A 330 7.30 17.27 11.75
C THR A 330 6.75 18.53 11.11
N LYS A 331 5.51 18.46 10.61
CA LYS A 331 4.72 19.59 10.15
C LYS A 331 3.58 19.82 11.14
N ALA A 332 3.39 21.07 11.52
CA ALA A 332 2.35 21.50 12.43
C ALA A 332 1.62 22.71 11.86
N ASP A 333 0.30 22.78 12.09
CA ASP A 333 -0.49 23.97 11.83
C ASP A 333 -0.73 24.77 13.13
N GLY A 334 -1.52 25.84 13.02
CA GLY A 334 -1.91 26.68 14.15
C GLY A 334 -3.01 26.11 15.04
N THR A 335 -3.46 24.86 14.83
CA THR A 335 -4.50 24.28 15.70
C THR A 335 -3.95 24.01 17.11
N ILE A 336 -4.83 24.17 18.09
CA ILE A 336 -4.52 24.07 19.52
C ILE A 336 -5.37 22.95 20.11
N LYS A 337 -4.72 22.06 20.87
CA LYS A 337 -5.36 20.97 21.61
C LYS A 337 -4.78 20.88 23.02
N VAL A 338 -5.64 20.63 24.01
CA VAL A 338 -5.19 20.35 25.39
C VAL A 338 -4.28 19.12 25.38
N GLY A 339 -3.09 19.24 25.99
CA GLY A 339 -2.05 18.20 25.95
C GLY A 339 -1.24 18.13 24.66
N GLY A 340 -1.56 18.96 23.66
CA GLY A 340 -0.82 19.05 22.41
C GLY A 340 -1.17 17.96 21.39
N PHE A 341 -0.29 17.82 20.40
CA PHE A 341 -0.36 16.77 19.38
C PHE A 341 0.89 15.89 19.42
N LYS A 342 0.73 14.60 19.10
CA LYS A 342 1.79 13.61 19.08
C LYS A 342 1.93 13.00 17.70
N ALA A 343 3.08 13.23 17.06
CA ALA A 343 3.53 12.47 15.91
C ALA A 343 4.35 11.27 16.41
N SER A 344 4.28 10.13 15.70
CA SER A 344 5.03 8.93 16.10
C SER A 344 5.66 8.18 14.94
N LEU A 345 6.86 7.67 15.18
CA LEU A 345 7.55 6.66 14.38
C LEU A 345 7.80 5.45 15.27
N THR A 346 7.28 4.29 14.88
CA THR A 346 7.49 3.02 15.58
C THR A 346 8.13 2.01 14.63
N THR A 347 9.13 1.28 15.11
CA THR A 347 9.74 0.16 14.38
C THR A 347 10.06 -1.01 15.30
N ASN A 348 10.20 -2.21 14.75
CA ASN A 348 10.71 -3.41 15.44
C ASN A 348 12.06 -3.89 14.86
N ALA A 349 12.72 -3.08 14.04
CA ALA A 349 14.02 -3.44 13.47
C ALA A 349 15.10 -3.54 14.55
N ALA A 350 16.13 -4.36 14.33
CA ALA A 350 17.29 -4.47 15.22
C ALA A 350 18.03 -3.12 15.37
N HIS A 351 18.09 -2.34 14.29
CA HIS A 351 18.71 -1.02 14.28
C HIS A 351 17.82 0.04 13.61
N LEU A 352 17.52 1.10 14.35
CA LEU A 352 17.00 2.36 13.81
C LEU A 352 18.13 3.40 13.86
N ASN A 353 18.62 3.83 12.70
CA ASN A 353 19.66 4.85 12.61
C ASN A 353 19.06 6.14 12.04
N ILE A 354 19.20 7.23 12.78
CA ILE A 354 18.84 8.58 12.36
C ILE A 354 20.12 9.31 11.99
N GLY A 355 20.25 9.65 10.71
CA GLY A 355 21.45 10.23 10.13
C GLY A 355 21.72 11.67 10.54
N LYS A 356 22.72 12.28 9.89
CA LYS A 356 23.24 13.62 10.19
C LYS A 356 22.23 14.75 10.00
N GLY A 357 21.14 14.51 9.26
CA GLY A 357 20.04 15.47 9.15
C GLY A 357 19.37 15.72 10.50
N GLY A 358 19.37 14.72 11.38
CA GLY A 358 18.83 14.78 12.73
C GLY A 358 17.31 14.87 12.74
N VAL A 359 16.78 15.49 13.78
CA VAL A 359 15.34 15.58 14.02
C VAL A 359 14.92 17.03 14.13
N ASN A 360 13.82 17.39 13.48
CA ASN A 360 13.20 18.70 13.57
C ASN A 360 11.73 18.62 14.02
N LEU A 361 11.44 19.21 15.17
CA LEU A 361 10.08 19.34 15.69
C LEU A 361 9.54 20.74 15.39
N SER A 362 8.52 20.83 14.53
CA SER A 362 7.77 22.07 14.36
C SER A 362 6.85 22.25 15.57
N ASN A 363 7.01 23.36 16.28
CA ASN A 363 6.26 23.69 17.48
C ASN A 363 5.56 25.06 17.34
N GLN A 364 4.30 25.12 17.77
CA GLN A 364 3.37 26.24 17.53
C GLN A 364 2.79 26.74 18.86
N ALA A 365 1.55 27.20 18.91
CA ALA A 365 0.92 27.73 20.12
C ALA A 365 0.59 26.66 21.19
N SER A 366 0.33 25.41 20.79
CA SER A 366 0.18 24.29 21.74
C SER A 366 1.35 23.31 21.64
N GLY A 367 1.59 22.56 22.71
CA GLY A 367 2.70 21.62 22.74
C GLY A 367 2.68 20.62 21.58
N ARG A 368 3.86 20.19 21.17
CA ARG A 368 4.08 19.18 20.13
C ARG A 368 5.02 18.12 20.68
N THR A 369 4.71 16.87 20.39
CA THR A 369 5.52 15.72 20.75
C THR A 369 5.88 14.94 19.50
N LEU A 370 7.15 14.56 19.38
CA LEU A 370 7.58 13.49 18.49
C LEU A 370 8.03 12.29 19.33
N LEU A 371 7.36 11.16 19.12
CA LEU A 371 7.74 9.87 19.69
C LEU A 371 8.49 9.06 18.63
N VAL A 372 9.72 8.66 18.94
CA VAL A 372 10.51 7.71 18.16
C VAL A 372 10.72 6.46 19.01
N GLU A 373 10.10 5.36 18.59
CA GLU A 373 10.05 4.12 19.33
C GLU A 373 10.62 2.97 18.50
N ASN A 374 11.60 2.26 19.07
CA ASN A 374 12.05 0.97 18.58
C ASN A 374 11.67 -0.10 19.62
N LEU A 375 10.76 -1.00 19.23
CA LEU A 375 10.16 -1.99 20.11
C LEU A 375 11.16 -3.02 20.61
N THR A 376 12.09 -3.46 19.76
CA THR A 376 12.98 -4.58 20.09
C THR A 376 14.45 -4.32 19.85
N GLY A 377 14.79 -3.24 19.14
CA GLY A 377 16.16 -2.90 18.77
C GLY A 377 16.67 -1.58 19.34
N ASN A 378 17.81 -1.17 18.80
CA ASN A 378 18.53 0.03 19.21
C ASN A 378 18.06 1.26 18.45
N ILE A 379 18.32 2.44 19.02
CA ILE A 379 18.19 3.74 18.35
C ILE A 379 19.57 4.39 18.34
N THR A 380 20.03 4.82 17.18
CA THR A 380 21.24 5.65 17.03
C THR A 380 20.84 6.97 16.40
N VAL A 381 21.23 8.10 17.00
CA VAL A 381 20.99 9.44 16.46
C VAL A 381 22.32 10.15 16.28
N ASP A 382 22.68 10.42 15.02
CA ASP A 382 23.96 11.03 14.63
C ASP A 382 23.82 12.52 14.25
N GLY A 383 22.60 13.02 14.18
CA GLY A 383 22.28 14.41 13.85
C GLY A 383 21.69 15.18 15.04
N PRO A 384 21.57 16.50 14.92
CA PRO A 384 21.13 17.32 16.04
C PRO A 384 19.62 17.34 16.22
N LEU A 385 19.16 17.70 17.41
CA LEU A 385 17.74 17.90 17.72
C LEU A 385 17.37 19.38 17.58
N ARG A 386 16.39 19.67 16.71
CA ARG A 386 15.96 21.04 16.40
C ARG A 386 14.50 21.23 16.74
N VAL A 387 14.18 22.41 17.26
CA VAL A 387 12.80 22.90 17.35
C VAL A 387 12.69 24.07 16.39
N ASN A 388 11.68 24.06 15.52
CA ASN A 388 11.45 25.12 14.52
C ASN A 388 12.70 25.41 13.65
N ASN A 389 13.39 24.34 13.22
CA ASN A 389 14.61 24.34 12.42
C ASN A 389 15.84 24.99 13.08
N GLN A 390 15.80 25.23 14.40
CA GLN A 390 16.92 25.81 15.15
C GLN A 390 17.37 24.88 16.27
N VAL A 391 18.69 24.75 16.43
CA VAL A 391 19.31 24.15 17.62
C VAL A 391 19.14 25.13 18.77
N GLY A 392 18.70 24.66 19.94
CA GLY A 392 18.33 25.52 21.06
C GLY A 392 17.02 26.32 20.84
N GLY A 393 16.21 25.93 19.85
CA GLY A 393 14.97 26.63 19.48
C GLY A 393 14.03 26.86 20.66
N TYR A 394 13.45 28.06 20.72
CA TYR A 394 12.58 28.47 21.81
C TYR A 394 11.14 27.97 21.63
N ALA A 395 10.51 27.68 22.77
CA ALA A 395 9.10 27.35 22.89
C ALA A 395 8.38 28.42 23.71
N LEU A 396 7.13 28.71 23.38
CA LEU A 396 6.28 29.63 24.15
C LEU A 396 5.84 28.97 25.47
N ALA A 397 5.58 29.77 26.50
CA ALA A 397 4.98 29.29 27.74
C ALA A 397 3.62 28.61 27.43
N GLY A 398 3.46 27.36 27.89
CA GLY A 398 2.29 26.52 27.57
C GLY A 398 2.39 25.72 26.27
N SER A 399 3.49 25.86 25.51
CA SER A 399 3.74 25.11 24.27
C SER A 399 5.01 24.26 24.37
N SER A 400 4.96 23.15 25.11
CA SER A 400 6.11 22.25 25.25
C SER A 400 6.51 21.59 23.93
N ALA A 401 7.79 21.61 23.58
CA ALA A 401 8.37 20.81 22.52
C ALA A 401 8.99 19.54 23.13
N ASN A 402 8.38 18.37 22.90
CA ASN A 402 8.78 17.12 23.54
C ASN A 402 9.38 16.14 22.52
N PHE A 403 10.60 15.68 22.78
CA PHE A 403 11.21 14.55 22.08
C PHE A 403 11.17 13.33 23.00
N GLU A 404 10.50 12.26 22.57
CA GLU A 404 10.41 11.00 23.31
C GLU A 404 11.14 9.93 22.50
N PHE A 405 12.21 9.35 23.04
CA PHE A 405 12.92 8.22 22.44
C PHE A 405 12.81 6.99 23.32
N LYS A 406 12.48 5.85 22.73
CA LYS A 406 12.34 4.57 23.44
C LYS A 406 12.97 3.45 22.63
N ALA A 407 14.02 2.83 23.17
CA ALA A 407 14.72 1.71 22.53
C ALA A 407 14.49 0.41 23.29
N GLY A 408 14.29 -0.69 22.56
CA GLY A 408 14.03 -2.03 23.10
C GLY A 408 12.91 -2.08 24.14
N VAL A 409 11.75 -1.47 23.84
CA VAL A 409 10.60 -1.40 24.76
C VAL A 409 10.16 -2.78 25.27
N ASP A 410 10.03 -3.75 24.36
CA ASP A 410 9.51 -5.08 24.66
C ASP A 410 10.62 -5.99 25.20
N THR A 411 11.85 -5.83 24.70
CA THR A 411 13.01 -6.64 25.09
C THR A 411 13.70 -6.14 26.36
N LYS A 412 13.49 -4.88 26.72
CA LYS A 412 14.11 -4.16 27.85
C LYS A 412 15.65 -4.16 27.82
N ASN A 413 16.24 -4.27 26.63
CA ASN A 413 17.68 -4.35 26.44
C ASN A 413 18.20 -3.49 25.27
N GLY A 414 17.36 -2.63 24.70
CA GLY A 414 17.76 -1.72 23.63
C GLY A 414 18.53 -0.51 24.16
N THR A 415 19.50 -0.05 23.39
CA THR A 415 20.29 1.14 23.69
C THR A 415 19.84 2.29 22.80
N ALA A 416 19.66 3.47 23.40
CA ALA A 416 19.51 4.73 22.68
C ALA A 416 20.82 5.51 22.75
N THR A 417 21.53 5.60 21.62
CA THR A 417 22.83 6.26 21.50
C THR A 417 22.66 7.58 20.75
N PHE A 418 23.15 8.67 21.35
CA PHE A 418 23.20 10.00 20.73
C PHE A 418 24.67 10.36 20.54
N ASN A 419 25.13 10.37 19.29
CA ASN A 419 26.53 10.64 18.95
C ASN A 419 26.80 12.12 18.61
N ASN A 420 25.78 12.97 18.72
CA ASN A 420 25.86 14.39 18.42
C ASN A 420 25.60 15.21 19.68
N ASP A 421 26.46 16.20 19.94
CA ASP A 421 26.38 17.07 21.12
C ASP A 421 25.28 18.15 21.00
N ASN A 422 24.74 18.39 19.80
CA ASN A 422 23.87 19.53 19.48
C ASN A 422 22.38 19.20 19.36
#